data_AF-A0A7Y3HA60-F1
#
_entry.id   AF-A0A7Y3HA60-F1
#
_cell.length_a   1.000
_cell.length_b   1.000
_cell.length_c   1.000
_cell.angle_alpha   90.00
_cell.angle_beta   90.00
_cell.angle_gamma   90.00
#
_symmetry.space_group_name_H-M   'P 1'
#
loop_
_entity.id
_entity.type
_entity.pdbx_description
1 polymer ?
#
loop_
_entity_poly.entity_id
_entity_poly.type
_entity_poly.pdbx_seq_one_letter_code
_entity_poly.pdbx_strand_id
1 'polypeptide(L)' 'LLEDAYRHPEKYRGLMVRVAGYSALWCELDDGLRKDIMNRTEMSFD' A
#
# COMPACT_ATOMS: atom_id res chain seq x y z
N LEU A 1 0.16 -9.12 -2.16
CA LEU A 1 0.16 -8.52 -0.79
C LEU A 1 -0.76 -7.32 -0.69
N LEU A 2 -0.54 -6.26 -1.49
CA LEU A 2 -1.34 -5.02 -1.37
C LEU A 2 -2.83 -5.22 -1.70
N GLU A 3 -3.19 -6.11 -2.63
CA GLU A 3 -4.60 -6.44 -2.89
C GLU A 3 -5.29 -7.08 -1.68
N ASP A 4 -4.61 -7.98 -0.95
CA ASP A 4 -5.18 -8.59 0.25
C ASP A 4 -5.30 -7.56 1.37
N ALA A 5 -4.28 -6.72 1.54
CA ALA A 5 -4.30 -5.61 2.50
C ALA A 5 -5.38 -4.55 2.18
N TYR A 6 -5.77 -4.42 0.91
CA TYR A 6 -6.89 -3.57 0.52
C TYR A 6 -8.25 -4.17 0.92
N ARG A 7 -8.42 -5.50 0.77
CA ARG A 7 -9.66 -6.22 1.11
C ARG A 7 -9.81 -6.51 2.60
N HIS A 8 -8.69 -6.69 3.32
CA HIS A 8 -8.62 -7.12 4.72
C HIS A 8 -7.69 -6.23 5.57
N PRO A 9 -7.90 -4.90 5.63
CA PRO A 9 -6.97 -3.98 6.30
C PRO A 9 -6.71 -4.32 7.78
N GLU A 10 -7.67 -4.95 8.47
CA GLU A 10 -7.55 -5.39 9.87
C GLU A 10 -6.42 -6.40 10.10
N LYS A 11 -6.05 -7.19 9.09
CA LYS A 11 -4.92 -8.14 9.16
C LYS A 11 -3.57 -7.46 8.96
N TYR A 12 -3.56 -6.23 8.43
CA TYR A 12 -2.38 -5.50 7.98
C TYR A 12 -2.19 -4.16 8.70
N ARG A 13 -2.64 -4.06 9.96
CA ARG A 13 -2.53 -2.82 10.76
C ARG A 13 -1.11 -2.27 10.90
N GLY A 14 -0.10 -3.14 10.81
CA GLY A 14 1.31 -2.75 10.86
C GLY A 14 1.97 -2.56 9.50
N LEU A 15 1.24 -2.71 8.39
CA LEU A 15 1.81 -2.58 7.05
C LEU A 15 2.19 -1.12 6.77
N MET A 16 3.47 -0.86 6.62
CA MET A 16 4.01 0.44 6.29
C MET A 16 4.40 0.49 4.80
N VAL A 17 4.03 1.56 4.11
CA VAL A 17 4.29 1.73 2.68
C VAL A 17 4.99 3.06 2.40
N ARG A 18 5.67 3.14 1.25
CA ARG A 18 6.33 4.35 0.76
C ARG A 18 5.41 5.15 -0.14
N VAL A 19 5.20 6.42 0.21
CA VAL A 19 4.47 7.41 -0.61
C VAL A 19 5.49 8.29 -1.34
N ALA A 20 5.13 9.49 -1.77
CA ALA A 20 6.04 10.46 -2.38
C ALA A 20 6.83 11.23 -1.30
N GLY A 21 7.94 10.64 -0.83
CA GLY A 21 8.88 11.30 0.10
C GLY A 21 8.69 10.96 1.59
N TYR A 22 7.61 10.27 1.96
CA TYR A 22 7.35 9.83 3.34
C TYR A 22 6.86 8.38 3.38
N SER A 23 6.84 7.81 4.59
CA SER A 23 6.27 6.49 4.87
C SER A 23 5.01 6.66 5.73
N ALA A 24 4.02 5.78 5.53
CA ALA A 24 2.77 5.81 6.28
C ALA A 24 2.21 4.39 6.49
N LEU A 25 1.32 4.24 7.46
CA LEU A 25 0.56 3.00 7.63
C LEU A 25 -0.47 2.88 6.52
N TRP A 26 -0.52 1.73 5.86
CA TRP A 26 -1.43 1.43 4.76
C TRP A 26 -2.89 1.72 5.11
N CYS A 27 -3.32 1.35 6.33
CA CYS A 27 -4.70 1.48 6.78
C CYS A 27 -5.12 2.93 7.08
N GLU A 28 -4.16 3.86 7.17
CA GLU A 28 -4.42 5.28 7.42
C GLU A 28 -4.52 6.11 6.13
N LEU A 29 -4.17 5.51 4.99
CA LEU A 29 -4.26 6.15 3.69
C LEU A 29 -5.70 6.17 3.17
N ASP A 30 -6.08 7.27 2.52
CA ASP A 30 -7.34 7.32 1.78
C ASP A 30 -7.36 6.30 0.63
N ASP A 31 -8.56 6.05 0.11
CA ASP A 31 -8.78 5.05 -0.94
C ASP A 31 -8.06 5.38 -2.26
N GLY A 32 -7.96 6.66 -2.60
CA GLY A 32 -7.28 7.13 -3.80
C GLY A 32 -5.79 6.83 -3.72
N LEU A 33 -5.13 7.23 -2.64
CA LEU A 33 -3.70 6.96 -2.43
C LEU A 33 -3.37 5.47 -2.39
N ARG A 34 -4.24 4.64 -1.79
CA ARG A 34 -4.05 3.18 -1.81
C ARG A 34 -4.08 2.63 -3.23
N LYS A 35 -5.05 3.03 -4.05
CA LYS A 35 -5.15 2.64 -5.46
C LYS A 35 -3.97 3.16 -6.28
N ASP A 36 -3.56 4.41 -6.07
CA ASP A 36 -2.41 4.99 -6.76
C ASP A 36 -1.12 4.22 -6.47
N ILE A 37 -0.90 3.80 -5.22
CA ILE A 37 0.26 2.99 -4.82
C ILE A 37 0.18 1.60 -5.45
N MET A 38 -0.99 0.95 -5.42
CA MET A 38 -1.20 -0.38 -6.01
C MET A 38 -0.97 -0.41 -7.53
N ASN A 39 -1.21 0.71 -8.22
CA ASN A 39 -1.02 0.83 -9.66
C ASN A 39 0.42 1.22 -10.07
N ARG A 40 1.35 1.39 -9.11
CA ARG A 40 2.76 1.64 -9.45
C ARG A 40 3.39 0.41 -10.09
N THR A 41 4.26 0.63 -11.07
CA THR A 41 5.04 -0.44 -11.69
C THR A 41 5.95 -1.11 -10.66
N GLU A 42 5.76 -2.42 -10.46
CA GLU A 42 6.71 -3.28 -9.76
C GLU A 42 7.84 -3.67 -10.73
N MET A 43 9.10 -3.39 -10.35
CA MET A 43 10.26 -3.81 -11.13
C MET A 43 10.72 -5.18 -10.63
N SER A 44 10.74 -6.18 -11.50
CA SER A 44 11.43 -7.45 -11.26
C SER A 44 12.73 -7.50 -12.05
N PHE A 45 13.77 -8.09 -11.47
CA PHE A 45 15.10 -8.23 -12.08
C PHE A 45 15.57 -9.69 -12.06
N ASP A 46 14.62 -10.62 -12.23
CA ASP A 46 14.89 -12.06 -12.34
C ASP A 46 15.80 -12.39 -13.54
#